data_AF-A0A817P4D8-F1
#
_entry.id   AF-A0A817P4D8-F1
#
_cell.length_a   1.000
_cell.length_b   1.000
_cell.length_c   1.000
_cell.angle_alpha   90.00
_cell.angle_beta   90.00
_cell.angle_gamma   90.00
#
_symmetry.space_group_name_H-M   'P 1'
#
loop_
_entity.id
_entity.type
_entity.pdbx_description
1 polymer ?
#
loop_
_entity_poly.entity_id
_entity_poly.type
_entity_poly.pdbx_seq_one_letter_code
_entity_poly.pdbx_strand_id
1 'polypeptide(L)'
;MLLIMSSNGLLYDKNEVNSVGELRVLKRTKIYSNLAEIVQPLGKLPLEFSTEDWSHLRADSITLVGSNLTITQQTITEKKKSLNKVHVYLRSQPSSNADKELIKATAVDEKRNLLNVIDEKVSKRPIFFTAQSDHLVYENEPPQTKYYVNFAYDTTDAIYLSYLRSNLKWKTRISDFYG
;
A
#
# COMPACT_ATOMS: atom_id res chain seq x y z
N MET A 1 -37.65 -28.84 16.39
CA MET A 1 -38.77 -27.89 16.54
C MET A 1 -38.90 -27.55 18.01
N LEU A 2 -38.93 -26.24 18.32
CA LEU A 2 -39.41 -25.51 19.52
C LEU A 2 -39.61 -26.27 20.86
N LEU A 3 -39.51 -25.68 22.06
CA LEU A 3 -38.94 -24.48 22.66
C LEU A 3 -39.24 -24.66 24.17
N ILE A 4 -38.21 -24.50 25.02
CA ILE A 4 -38.18 -23.93 26.40
C ILE A 4 -39.39 -24.12 27.34
N MET A 5 -39.15 -24.61 28.56
CA MET A 5 -39.49 -23.99 29.89
C MET A 5 -38.78 -24.82 31.00
N SER A 6 -37.79 -24.30 31.73
CA SER A 6 -37.89 -23.50 32.97
C SER A 6 -38.49 -24.25 34.17
N SER A 7 -37.65 -24.59 35.17
CA SER A 7 -37.82 -24.26 36.60
C SER A 7 -36.87 -25.05 37.53
N ASN A 8 -36.53 -24.46 38.68
CA ASN A 8 -35.73 -24.93 39.84
C ASN A 8 -34.22 -24.67 39.74
N GLY A 9 -33.49 -24.08 40.69
CA GLY A 9 -33.67 -23.49 42.03
C GLY A 9 -32.37 -22.68 42.29
N LEU A 10 -32.11 -21.89 43.32
CA LEU A 10 -32.43 -21.90 44.74
C LEU A 10 -32.03 -20.53 45.33
N LEU A 11 -32.66 -20.17 46.44
CA LEU A 11 -32.43 -18.99 47.28
C LEU A 11 -31.15 -19.08 48.16
N TYR A 12 -30.81 -17.92 48.76
CA TYR A 12 -29.85 -17.59 49.84
C TYR A 12 -28.47 -17.08 49.37
N ASP A 13 -27.87 -16.04 49.95
CA ASP A 13 -28.16 -15.26 51.16
C ASP A 13 -27.56 -13.85 51.06
N LYS A 14 -28.09 -12.91 51.85
CA LYS A 14 -27.53 -11.57 52.07
C LYS A 14 -26.14 -11.69 52.71
N ASN A 15 -25.17 -10.94 52.19
CA ASN A 15 -24.25 -10.14 53.00
C ASN A 15 -23.66 -9.00 52.16
N GLU A 16 -23.80 -7.78 52.69
CA GLU A 16 -23.37 -6.52 52.11
C GLU A 16 -21.86 -6.44 51.89
N VAL A 17 -21.44 -6.00 50.70
CA VAL A 17 -20.26 -5.14 50.55
C VAL A 17 -20.62 -4.05 49.53
N ASN A 18 -20.31 -2.82 49.93
CA ASN A 18 -20.74 -1.55 49.37
C ASN A 18 -20.52 -1.40 47.85
N SER A 19 -21.46 -0.64 47.27
CA SER A 19 -21.60 -0.25 45.87
C SER A 19 -20.29 -0.02 45.11
N VAL A 20 -19.96 -0.96 44.22
CA VAL A 20 -19.17 -0.63 43.03
C VAL A 20 -20.11 0.18 42.14
N GLY A 21 -19.86 1.48 42.01
CA GLY A 21 -20.64 2.35 41.15
C GLY A 21 -20.77 1.71 39.77
N GLU A 22 -22.02 1.46 39.34
CA GLU A 22 -22.29 1.02 37.98
C GLU A 22 -21.70 2.06 37.03
N LEU A 23 -20.60 1.70 36.37
CA LEU A 23 -20.03 2.47 35.27
C LEU A 23 -21.08 2.51 34.15
N ARG A 24 -21.92 3.55 34.17
CA ARG A 24 -22.92 3.78 33.13
C ARG A 24 -22.20 4.17 31.86
N VAL A 25 -22.27 3.32 30.85
CA VAL A 25 -21.82 3.66 29.49
C VAL A 25 -22.74 4.77 28.97
N LEU A 26 -22.26 6.02 29.00
CA LEU A 26 -23.06 7.20 28.66
C LEU A 26 -23.28 7.35 27.16
N LYS A 27 -22.39 6.80 26.33
CA LYS A 27 -22.49 6.91 24.87
C LYS A 27 -21.65 5.84 24.16
N ARG A 28 -22.30 5.03 23.32
CA ARG A 28 -21.59 4.20 22.34
C ARG A 28 -21.37 5.00 21.07
N THR A 29 -20.11 5.29 20.76
CA THR A 29 -19.74 5.95 19.50
C THR A 29 -19.29 4.89 18.50
N LYS A 30 -19.92 4.87 17.33
CA LYS A 30 -19.45 4.05 16.19
C LYS A 30 -18.36 4.83 15.47
N ILE A 31 -17.15 4.30 15.47
CA ILE A 31 -16.02 4.87 14.74
C ILE A 31 -15.90 4.14 13.41
N TYR A 32 -15.98 4.91 12.33
CA TYR A 32 -15.78 4.43 10.97
C TYR A 32 -14.38 4.83 10.52
N SER A 33 -13.44 3.87 10.54
CA SER A 33 -12.07 4.08 10.04
C SER A 33 -11.88 3.28 8.77
N ASN A 34 -11.41 3.96 7.71
CA ASN A 34 -10.91 3.32 6.49
C ASN A 34 -9.43 2.93 6.61
N LEU A 35 -8.79 3.25 7.73
CA LEU A 35 -7.43 2.87 8.11
C LEU A 35 -7.47 1.75 9.14
N ALA A 36 -6.70 0.70 8.92
CA ALA A 36 -6.47 -0.33 9.91
C ALA A 36 -4.96 -0.50 10.15
N GLU A 37 -4.63 -0.67 11.42
CA GLU A 37 -3.30 -1.13 11.83
C GLU A 37 -3.17 -2.62 11.51
N ILE A 38 -2.06 -2.95 10.87
CA ILE A 38 -1.62 -4.30 10.58
C ILE A 38 -0.39 -4.56 11.43
N VAL A 39 -0.42 -5.64 12.19
CA VAL A 39 0.71 -6.14 12.96
C VAL A 39 0.99 -7.57 12.50
N GLN A 40 2.22 -7.83 12.05
CA GLN A 40 2.61 -9.13 11.52
C GLN A 40 4.06 -9.48 11.88
N PRO A 41 4.45 -10.77 11.89
CA PRO A 41 5.84 -11.15 12.10
C PRO A 41 6.78 -10.44 11.13
N LEU A 42 7.95 -10.01 11.61
CA LEU A 42 8.92 -9.35 10.74
C LEU A 42 9.43 -10.32 9.67
N GLY A 43 9.26 -9.96 8.41
CA GLY A 43 9.82 -10.69 7.27
C GLY A 43 11.31 -10.46 7.10
N LYS A 44 11.88 -11.05 6.04
CA LYS A 44 13.29 -10.82 5.67
C LYS A 44 13.48 -9.36 5.24
N LEU A 45 14.46 -8.68 5.85
CA LEU A 45 14.84 -7.33 5.47
C LEU A 45 15.77 -7.32 4.23
N PRO A 46 15.70 -6.27 3.38
CA PRO A 46 14.69 -5.20 3.41
C PRO A 46 13.31 -5.71 2.98
N LEU A 47 12.26 -5.15 3.58
CA LEU A 47 10.87 -5.42 3.20
C LEU A 47 10.60 -4.82 1.83
N GLU A 48 9.97 -5.58 0.94
CA GLU A 48 9.60 -5.13 -0.40
C GLU A 48 8.09 -4.87 -0.49
N PHE A 49 7.73 -3.72 -1.05
CA PHE A 49 6.35 -3.34 -1.34
C PHE A 49 6.19 -3.00 -2.83
N SER A 50 5.11 -3.49 -3.42
CA SER A 50 4.67 -3.08 -4.76
C SER A 50 4.18 -1.63 -4.76
N THR A 51 4.06 -0.99 -5.93
CA THR A 51 3.47 0.35 -6.02
C THR A 51 2.02 0.37 -5.55
N GLU A 52 1.25 -0.67 -5.86
CA GLU A 52 -0.14 -0.80 -5.42
C GLU A 52 -0.23 -0.92 -3.89
N ASP A 53 0.54 -1.83 -3.28
CA ASP A 53 0.55 -1.96 -1.82
C ASP A 53 0.99 -0.66 -1.15
N TRP A 54 2.05 -0.04 -1.65
CA TRP A 54 2.56 1.23 -1.13
C TRP A 54 1.52 2.35 -1.20
N SER A 55 0.72 2.42 -2.27
CA SER A 55 -0.34 3.42 -2.43
C SER A 55 -1.46 3.30 -1.39
N HIS A 56 -1.64 2.11 -0.82
CA HIS A 56 -2.59 1.85 0.25
C HIS A 56 -1.98 1.99 1.64
N LEU A 57 -0.66 2.09 1.76
CA LEU A 57 0.06 2.22 3.01
C LEU A 57 0.28 3.67 3.38
N ARG A 58 0.21 3.95 4.67
CA ARG A 58 0.69 5.21 5.21
C ARG A 58 2.17 5.06 5.55
N ALA A 59 3.06 5.50 4.65
CA ALA A 59 4.50 5.21 4.73
C ALA A 59 5.17 5.69 6.04
N ASP A 60 4.72 6.81 6.61
CA ASP A 60 5.18 7.35 7.90
C ASP A 60 4.74 6.52 9.11
N SER A 61 3.85 5.54 8.93
CA SER A 61 3.38 4.65 10.01
C SER A 61 4.16 3.33 10.11
N ILE A 62 5.03 3.04 9.15
CA ILE A 62 5.76 1.77 9.13
C ILE A 62 6.82 1.78 10.23
N THR A 63 6.71 0.87 11.18
CA THR A 63 7.64 0.75 12.31
C THR A 63 7.76 -0.69 12.79
N LEU A 64 8.74 -0.95 13.66
CA LEU A 64 8.88 -2.23 14.37
C LEU A 64 8.31 -2.09 15.77
N VAL A 65 7.62 -3.12 16.25
CA VAL A 65 7.07 -3.21 17.61
C VAL A 65 7.53 -4.51 18.27
N GLY A 66 7.91 -4.43 19.54
CA GLY A 66 8.43 -5.56 20.31
C GLY A 66 8.98 -5.09 21.66
N SER A 67 9.23 -6.05 22.55
CA SER A 67 9.90 -5.78 23.83
C SER A 67 11.38 -5.48 23.62
N ASN A 68 11.95 -4.62 24.48
CA ASN A 68 13.38 -4.27 24.47
C ASN A 68 13.93 -3.90 23.07
N LEU A 69 13.10 -3.27 22.24
CA LEU A 69 13.44 -2.92 20.88
C LEU A 69 13.97 -1.49 20.82
N THR A 70 15.18 -1.33 20.29
CA THR A 70 15.73 -0.02 19.95
C THR A 70 15.94 0.05 18.43
N ILE A 71 15.20 0.93 17.76
CA ILE A 71 15.39 1.20 16.32
C ILE A 71 16.42 2.32 16.20
N THR A 72 17.56 2.04 15.59
CA THR A 72 18.64 3.03 15.41
C THR A 72 18.51 3.75 14.07
N GLN A 73 17.98 3.09 13.05
CA GLN A 73 17.76 3.68 11.73
C GLN A 73 16.59 3.01 11.02
N GLN A 74 15.82 3.82 10.30
CA GLN A 74 14.87 3.36 9.29
C GLN A 74 15.22 4.00 7.96
N THR A 75 15.27 3.19 6.90
CA THR A 75 15.55 3.66 5.54
C THR A 75 14.43 3.20 4.62
N ILE A 76 13.85 4.14 3.90
CA ILE A 76 12.86 3.88 2.84
C ILE A 76 13.51 4.24 1.51
N THR A 77 13.60 3.26 0.60
CA THR A 77 14.21 3.42 -0.71
C THR A 77 13.20 3.10 -1.80
N GLU A 78 12.92 4.08 -2.65
CA GLU A 78 12.23 3.84 -3.91
C GLU A 78 13.24 3.32 -4.96
N LYS A 79 12.94 2.20 -5.60
CA LYS A 79 13.67 1.72 -6.77
C LYS A 79 12.75 1.70 -7.98
N LYS A 80 13.11 2.50 -8.98
CA LYS A 80 12.51 2.49 -10.30
C LYS A 80 13.57 2.14 -11.33
N LYS A 81 13.33 1.13 -12.15
CA LYS A 81 14.21 0.82 -13.29
C LYS A 81 13.94 1.85 -14.37
N SER A 82 14.99 2.55 -14.81
CA SER A 82 14.83 3.56 -15.85
C SER A 82 14.45 2.91 -17.18
N LEU A 83 13.58 3.60 -17.90
CA LEU A 83 13.21 3.32 -19.29
C LEU A 83 14.10 4.06 -20.30
N ASN A 84 15.10 4.82 -19.84
CA ASN A 84 16.07 5.43 -20.73
C ASN A 84 16.82 4.33 -21.52
N LYS A 85 17.01 4.58 -22.81
CA LYS A 85 17.56 3.66 -23.82
C LYS A 85 16.69 2.44 -24.15
N VAL A 86 15.48 2.35 -23.61
CA VAL A 86 14.53 1.29 -23.96
C VAL A 86 13.85 1.63 -25.28
N HIS A 87 13.60 0.61 -26.11
CA HIS A 87 12.82 0.75 -27.33
C HIS A 87 11.33 0.86 -27.01
N VAL A 88 10.70 1.86 -27.60
CA VAL A 88 9.26 2.09 -27.52
C VAL A 88 8.71 2.27 -28.93
N TYR A 89 7.45 1.90 -29.12
CA TYR A 89 6.72 2.13 -30.35
C TYR A 89 5.79 3.31 -30.17
N LEU A 90 5.69 4.11 -31.22
CA LEU A 90 4.78 5.24 -31.28
C LEU A 90 3.59 4.88 -32.15
N ARG A 91 2.39 5.12 -31.60
CA ARG A 91 1.17 5.08 -32.39
C ARG A 91 1.12 6.32 -33.27
N SER A 92 1.09 6.14 -34.59
CA SER A 92 0.72 7.21 -35.52
C SER A 92 -0.72 7.66 -35.25
N GLN A 93 -1.00 8.96 -35.41
CA GLN A 93 -2.36 9.48 -35.26
C GLN A 93 -3.32 8.67 -36.16
N PRO A 94 -4.58 8.43 -35.72
CA PRO A 94 -5.53 7.68 -36.51
C PRO A 94 -5.83 8.43 -37.82
N SER A 95 -5.13 8.07 -38.88
CA SER A 95 -5.52 8.43 -40.25
C SER A 95 -6.51 7.38 -40.76
N SER A 96 -7.36 7.77 -41.70
CA SER A 96 -8.49 6.99 -42.20
C SER A 96 -8.13 5.68 -42.92
N ASN A 97 -6.85 5.35 -43.08
CA ASN A 97 -6.37 4.13 -43.73
C ASN A 97 -5.79 3.15 -42.71
N ALA A 98 -6.20 1.89 -42.86
CA ALA A 98 -6.34 0.90 -41.81
C ALA A 98 -5.06 0.20 -41.31
N ASP A 99 -3.86 0.74 -41.54
CA ASP A 99 -2.63 0.17 -40.99
C ASP A 99 -1.98 1.17 -40.04
N LYS A 100 -2.12 0.93 -38.73
CA LYS A 100 -1.44 1.71 -37.69
C LYS A 100 0.05 1.35 -37.74
N GLU A 101 0.80 1.99 -38.62
CA GLU A 101 2.25 1.85 -38.63
C GLU A 101 2.80 2.35 -37.28
N LEU A 102 3.46 1.43 -36.58
CA LEU A 102 4.15 1.71 -35.33
C LEU A 102 5.59 2.13 -35.64
N ILE A 103 5.95 3.34 -35.24
CA ILE A 103 7.31 3.85 -35.45
C ILE A 103 8.17 3.44 -34.25
N LYS A 104 9.27 2.74 -34.51
CA LYS A 104 10.22 2.37 -33.45
C LYS A 104 11.06 3.58 -33.05
N ALA A 105 11.09 3.85 -31.75
CA ALA A 105 11.86 4.92 -31.15
C ALA A 105 12.65 4.42 -29.94
N THR A 106 13.64 5.18 -29.51
CA THR A 106 14.42 4.92 -28.30
C THR A 106 14.17 6.03 -27.29
N ALA A 107 13.79 5.69 -26.07
CA ALA A 107 13.61 6.68 -25.02
C ALA A 107 14.95 7.30 -24.61
N VAL A 108 15.03 8.62 -24.63
CA VAL A 108 16.23 9.39 -24.25
C VAL A 108 16.06 9.96 -22.84
N ASP A 109 14.88 10.52 -22.56
CA ASP A 109 14.51 11.04 -21.25
C ASP A 109 13.06 10.65 -20.92
N GLU A 110 12.90 9.67 -20.04
CA GLU A 110 11.61 9.17 -19.58
C GLU A 110 10.75 10.24 -18.88
N LYS A 111 11.35 11.25 -18.22
CA LYS A 111 10.58 12.24 -17.45
C LYS A 111 9.85 13.22 -18.36
N ARG A 112 10.44 13.47 -19.52
CA ARG A 112 9.90 14.37 -20.55
C ARG A 112 9.28 13.62 -21.72
N ASN A 113 9.26 12.28 -21.65
CA ASN A 113 8.95 11.40 -22.78
C ASN A 113 9.72 11.80 -24.06
N LEU A 114 10.99 12.19 -23.93
CA LEU A 114 11.84 12.54 -25.07
C LEU A 114 12.31 11.26 -25.75
N LEU A 115 12.06 11.16 -27.05
CA LEU A 115 12.37 10.00 -27.86
C LEU A 115 13.32 10.36 -28.99
N ASN A 116 14.12 9.39 -29.39
CA ASN A 116 14.95 9.42 -30.59
C ASN A 116 14.44 8.37 -31.58
N VAL A 117 13.92 8.82 -32.72
CA VAL A 117 13.57 7.93 -33.83
C VAL A 117 14.81 7.73 -34.69
N ILE A 118 15.23 6.47 -34.75
CA ILE A 118 16.28 5.98 -35.65
C ILE A 118 15.60 4.96 -36.57
N ASP A 119 14.68 5.46 -37.39
CA ASP A 119 14.14 4.67 -38.50
C ASP A 119 14.68 5.28 -39.79
N GLU A 120 15.54 4.52 -40.49
CA GLU A 120 16.14 4.93 -41.76
C GLU A 120 15.08 5.20 -42.83
N LYS A 121 13.88 4.62 -42.70
CA LYS A 121 12.74 4.90 -43.60
C LYS A 121 12.14 6.28 -43.35
N VAL A 122 12.23 6.79 -42.12
CA VAL A 122 11.63 8.06 -41.71
C VAL A 122 12.61 9.22 -41.89
N SER A 123 13.88 9.03 -41.54
CA SER A 123 14.90 10.09 -41.68
C SER A 123 16.31 9.55 -41.64
N LYS A 124 17.19 10.14 -42.47
CA LYS A 124 18.64 9.89 -42.46
C LYS A 124 19.35 10.52 -41.24
N ARG A 125 18.66 11.35 -40.46
CA ARG A 125 19.17 12.02 -39.26
C ARG A 125 18.30 11.69 -38.05
N PRO A 126 18.88 11.55 -36.85
CA PRO A 126 18.12 11.28 -35.64
C PRO A 126 17.11 12.42 -35.39
N ILE A 127 15.83 12.05 -35.21
CA ILE A 127 14.77 13.00 -34.89
C ILE A 127 14.45 12.87 -33.41
N PHE A 128 14.48 13.99 -32.70
CA PHE A 128 14.13 14.09 -31.30
C PHE A 128 12.79 14.80 -31.12
N PHE A 129 11.88 14.21 -30.35
CA PHE A 129 10.61 14.85 -29.99
C PHE A 129 10.04 14.25 -28.71
N THR A 130 9.08 14.96 -28.12
CA THR A 130 8.34 14.51 -26.95
C THR A 130 7.01 13.89 -27.39
N ALA A 131 6.63 12.77 -26.79
CA ALA A 131 5.34 12.12 -27.04
C ALA A 131 4.46 12.08 -25.78
N GLN A 132 3.14 12.06 -25.98
CA GLN A 132 2.21 11.80 -24.89
C GLN A 132 2.29 10.33 -24.47
N SER A 133 2.11 10.06 -23.18
CA SER A 133 2.31 8.71 -22.63
C SER A 133 1.34 7.67 -23.19
N ASP A 134 0.13 8.07 -23.59
CA ASP A 134 -0.89 7.23 -24.22
C ASP A 134 -0.59 6.86 -25.68
N HIS A 135 0.37 7.54 -26.31
CA HIS A 135 0.88 7.22 -27.64
C HIS A 135 2.08 6.25 -27.60
N LEU A 136 2.61 5.96 -26.41
CA LEU A 136 3.74 5.04 -26.22
C LEU A 136 3.23 3.61 -26.04
N VAL A 137 3.78 2.71 -26.84
CA VAL A 137 3.55 1.27 -26.76
C VAL A 137 4.87 0.60 -26.42
N TYR A 138 4.89 -0.20 -25.36
CA TYR A 138 6.09 -0.88 -24.89
C TYR A 138 6.10 -2.35 -25.37
N GLU A 139 7.26 -2.87 -25.73
CA GLU A 139 7.43 -4.30 -26.09
C GLU A 139 7.14 -5.23 -24.92
N ASN A 140 7.50 -4.79 -23.73
CA ASN A 140 7.32 -5.51 -22.49
C ASN A 140 6.62 -4.61 -21.49
N GLU A 141 5.95 -5.21 -20.50
CA GLU A 141 5.38 -4.46 -19.40
C GLU A 141 6.46 -3.58 -18.76
N PRO A 142 6.24 -2.25 -18.63
CA PRO A 142 7.22 -1.38 -18.03
C PRO A 142 7.48 -1.80 -16.58
N PRO A 143 8.74 -1.78 -16.13
CA PRO A 143 9.08 -2.21 -14.78
C PRO A 143 8.38 -1.33 -13.76
N GLN A 144 7.57 -1.95 -12.91
CA GLN A 144 6.87 -1.25 -11.85
C GLN A 144 7.86 -0.75 -10.78
N THR A 145 7.58 0.41 -10.21
CA THR A 145 8.33 0.94 -9.06
C THR A 145 8.15 0.01 -7.87
N LYS A 146 9.23 -0.22 -7.13
CA LYS A 146 9.24 -0.98 -5.87
C LYS A 146 9.76 -0.12 -4.74
N TYR A 147 9.19 -0.32 -3.56
CA TYR A 147 9.59 0.39 -2.35
C TYR A 147 10.21 -0.60 -1.37
N TYR A 148 11.35 -0.23 -0.82
CA TYR A 148 12.11 -1.05 0.11
C TYR A 148 12.19 -0.35 1.46
N VAL A 149 11.78 -1.04 2.53
CA VAL A 149 11.91 -0.54 3.89
C VAL A 149 12.93 -1.40 4.63
N ASN A 150 13.95 -0.76 5.17
CA ASN A 150 14.96 -1.42 5.97
C ASN A 150 15.05 -0.78 7.36
N PHE A 151 15.46 -1.58 8.33
CA PHE A 151 15.67 -1.16 9.71
C PHE A 151 17.05 -1.60 10.17
N ALA A 152 17.75 -0.73 10.88
CA ALA A 152 18.79 -1.11 11.80
C ALA A 152 18.18 -1.04 13.21
N TYR A 153 18.28 -2.13 13.96
CA TYR A 153 17.68 -2.23 15.28
C TYR A 153 18.47 -3.24 16.14
N ASP A 154 18.30 -3.11 17.45
CA ASP A 154 18.81 -4.05 18.45
C ASP A 154 17.66 -4.53 19.33
N THR A 155 17.63 -5.83 19.61
CA THR A 155 16.62 -6.49 20.44
C THR A 155 17.06 -7.93 20.74
N THR A 156 16.64 -8.44 21.89
CA THR A 156 16.76 -9.86 22.26
C THR A 156 15.45 -10.62 22.07
N ASP A 157 14.36 -9.91 21.76
CA ASP A 157 13.00 -10.43 21.85
C ASP A 157 12.35 -10.55 20.46
N ALA A 158 11.16 -11.16 20.43
CA ALA A 158 10.37 -11.22 19.22
C ALA A 158 9.88 -9.84 18.79
N ILE A 159 10.00 -9.57 17.48
CA ILE A 159 9.61 -8.31 16.87
C ILE A 159 8.60 -8.52 15.75
N TYR A 160 7.76 -7.51 15.57
CA TYR A 160 6.70 -7.47 14.60
C TYR A 160 6.79 -6.18 13.82
N LEU A 161 6.36 -6.23 12.57
CA LEU A 161 6.16 -5.07 11.73
C LEU A 161 4.76 -4.51 12.01
N SER A 162 4.66 -3.21 12.31
CA SER A 162 3.40 -2.47 12.37
C SER A 162 3.32 -1.39 11.29
N TYR A 163 2.15 -1.22 10.68
CA TYR A 163 1.85 -0.11 9.80
C TYR A 163 0.34 0.09 9.64
N LEU A 164 -0.06 1.28 9.21
CA LEU A 164 -1.43 1.61 8.83
C LEU A 164 -1.65 1.39 7.33
N ARG A 165 -2.71 0.64 7.00
CA ARG A 165 -3.18 0.41 5.63
C ARG A 165 -4.60 0.94 5.46
N SER A 166 -4.81 1.70 4.39
CA SER A 166 -6.12 2.17 3.93
C SER A 166 -6.83 1.09 3.10
N ASN A 167 -8.14 1.24 2.93
CA ASN A 167 -8.97 0.39 2.04
C ASN A 167 -9.17 -1.07 2.50
N LEU A 168 -8.96 -1.35 3.78
CA LEU A 168 -9.47 -2.58 4.39
C LEU A 168 -10.96 -2.36 4.70
N LYS A 169 -11.84 -3.29 4.29
CA LYS A 169 -13.29 -3.25 4.53
C LYS A 169 -13.61 -2.64 5.90
N TRP A 170 -14.48 -1.62 5.95
CA TRP A 170 -14.82 -0.85 7.15
C TRP A 170 -14.81 -1.69 8.42
N LYS A 171 -13.83 -1.48 9.31
CA LYS A 171 -13.86 -2.05 10.65
C LYS A 171 -14.66 -1.10 11.54
N THR A 172 -15.83 -1.55 11.99
CA THR A 172 -16.57 -0.83 13.04
C THR A 172 -15.88 -1.09 14.36
N ARG A 173 -15.34 -0.04 15.00
CA ARG A 173 -14.88 -0.13 16.40
C ARG A 173 -15.95 0.50 17.30
N ILE A 174 -16.31 -0.18 18.37
CA ILE A 174 -17.15 0.34 19.43
C ILE A 174 -16.20 0.79 20.55
N SER A 175 -16.27 2.07 20.91
CA SER A 175 -15.56 2.60 22.07
C SER A 175 -16.60 3.00 23.11
N ASP A 176 -16.41 2.49 24.32
CA ASP A 176 -17.19 2.86 25.48
C ASP A 176 -16.49 4.02 26.18
N PHE A 177 -17.21 5.14 26.32
CA PHE A 177 -16.77 6.26 27.14
C PHE A 177 -17.30 6.05 28.56
N TYR A 178 -16.38 6.08 29.52
CA TYR A 178 -16.66 6.10 30.95
C TYR A 178 -16.40 7.53 31.45
N GLY A 179 -17.40 8.12 32.10
CA GLY A 179 -17.34 9.45 32.70
C GLY A 179 -17.60 9.38 34.19
#